data_AF-A0A822BW01-F1
#
_entry.id   AF-A0A822BW01-F1
#
_cell.length_a   1.000
_cell.length_b   1.000
_cell.length_c   1.000
_cell.angle_alpha   90.00
_cell.angle_beta   90.00
_cell.angle_gamma   90.00
#
_symmetry.space_group_name_H-M   'P 1'
#
loop_
_entity.id
_entity.type
_entity.pdbx_description
1 polymer ?
#
loop_
_entity_poly.entity_id
_entity_poly.type
_entity_poly.pdbx_seq_one_letter_code
_entity_poly.pdbx_strand_id
1 'polypeptide(L)'
;PYEALLRAARICSHVNDFNSERIRIDMSLLLNSYPPNFITKQFHRFFRLNSAMPVLTELNEDVYHHLHQTLLQQPTRREKKLINVMHDSIIKPFVLQPKIWNKEIMYPCYLYDASLTSNLPNQFYKWWQTYYAFPGSPLEHIKVMLVANTHRTLESFFIHKKPPCELLTKMETI
;
A
#
# COMPACT_ATOMS: atom_id res chain seq x y z
N PRO A 1 -1.29 14.55 -12.52
CA PRO A 1 -2.57 15.10 -13.04
C PRO A 1 -3.76 14.13 -12.95
N TYR A 2 -3.69 12.95 -13.60
CA TYR A 2 -4.80 11.98 -13.61
C TYR A 2 -5.21 11.50 -12.21
N GLU A 3 -4.25 11.09 -11.38
CA GLU A 3 -4.49 10.67 -9.99
C GLU A 3 -5.08 11.79 -9.12
N ALA A 4 -4.69 13.04 -9.37
CA ALA A 4 -5.24 14.19 -8.65
C ALA A 4 -6.72 14.40 -8.98
N LEU A 5 -7.11 14.24 -10.25
CA LEU A 5 -8.51 14.29 -10.67
C LEU A 5 -9.34 13.13 -10.11
N LEU A 6 -8.80 11.90 -10.10
CA LEU A 6 -9.44 10.76 -9.45
C LEU A 6 -9.72 11.02 -7.97
N ARG A 7 -8.75 11.61 -7.27
CA ARG A 7 -8.91 11.97 -5.85
C ARG A 7 -9.95 13.07 -5.68
N ALA A 8 -9.89 14.14 -6.48
CA ALA A 8 -10.86 15.23 -6.41
C ALA A 8 -12.29 14.72 -6.67
N ALA A 9 -12.48 13.90 -7.71
CA ALA A 9 -13.77 13.33 -8.06
C ALA A 9 -14.36 12.40 -6.98
N ARG A 10 -13.52 11.84 -6.11
CA ARG A 10 -13.97 11.01 -4.97
C ARG A 10 -14.34 11.82 -3.74
N ILE A 11 -13.74 13.00 -3.57
CA ILE A 11 -13.93 13.84 -2.39
C ILE A 11 -15.09 14.83 -2.61
N CYS A 12 -15.20 15.39 -3.80
CA CYS A 12 -16.22 16.37 -4.13
C CYS A 12 -17.56 15.68 -4.41
N SER A 13 -18.59 16.05 -3.65
CA SER A 13 -19.95 15.50 -3.85
C SER A 13 -20.70 16.20 -4.99
N HIS A 14 -20.36 17.46 -5.26
CA HIS A 14 -21.02 18.31 -6.26
C HIS A 14 -20.12 18.65 -7.44
N VAL A 15 -20.72 18.84 -8.62
CA VAL A 15 -19.98 19.14 -9.85
C VAL A 15 -19.22 20.46 -9.77
N ASN A 16 -19.77 21.46 -9.07
CA ASN A 16 -19.17 22.78 -8.92
C ASN A 16 -17.93 22.75 -8.01
N ASP A 17 -17.98 21.97 -6.93
CA ASP A 17 -16.84 21.77 -6.04
C ASP A 17 -15.73 21.03 -6.79
N PHE A 18 -16.10 20.00 -7.54
CA PHE A 18 -15.16 19.27 -8.38
C PHE A 18 -14.52 20.15 -9.45
N ASN A 19 -15.30 21.02 -10.10
CA ASN A 19 -14.79 21.95 -11.09
C ASN A 19 -13.80 22.95 -10.48
N SER A 20 -14.12 23.47 -9.28
CA SER A 20 -13.23 24.36 -8.54
C SER A 20 -11.91 23.68 -8.20
N GLU A 21 -11.96 22.44 -7.73
CA GLU A 21 -10.77 21.63 -7.46
C GLU A 21 -10.00 21.27 -8.75
N ARG A 22 -10.69 20.97 -9.85
CA ARG A 22 -10.06 20.77 -11.17
C ARG A 22 -9.24 21.98 -11.59
N ILE A 23 -9.81 23.19 -11.45
CA ILE A 23 -9.13 24.46 -11.79
C ILE A 23 -7.91 24.67 -10.86
N ARG A 24 -8.06 24.40 -9.56
CA ARG A 24 -6.94 24.46 -8.60
C ARG A 24 -5.82 23.49 -8.97
N ILE A 25 -6.15 22.26 -9.35
CA ILE A 25 -5.17 21.26 -9.80
C ILE A 25 -4.48 21.74 -11.06
N ASP A 26 -5.21 22.25 -12.05
CA ASP A 26 -4.64 22.78 -13.30
C ASP A 26 -3.65 23.92 -13.01
N MET A 27 -4.09 24.93 -12.25
CA MET A 27 -3.25 26.04 -11.83
C MET A 27 -2.01 25.57 -11.06
N SER A 28 -2.15 24.60 -10.15
CA SER A 28 -1.00 24.05 -9.42
C SER A 28 0.01 23.37 -10.34
N LEU A 29 -0.45 22.70 -11.40
CA LEU A 29 0.43 22.04 -12.36
C LEU A 29 1.12 23.06 -13.27
N LEU A 30 0.40 24.09 -13.70
CA LEU A 30 0.97 25.19 -14.48
C LEU A 30 2.05 25.95 -13.69
N LEU A 31 1.78 26.27 -12.40
CA LEU A 31 2.75 26.91 -11.52
C LEU A 31 4.00 26.05 -11.27
N ASN A 32 3.84 24.73 -11.28
CA ASN A 32 4.95 23.77 -11.20
C ASN A 32 5.61 23.50 -12.57
N SER A 33 5.40 24.36 -13.57
CA SER A 33 6.03 24.29 -14.90
C SER A 33 5.73 23.00 -15.69
N TYR A 34 4.59 22.35 -15.45
CA TYR A 34 4.16 21.23 -16.29
C TYR A 34 3.68 21.74 -17.66
N PRO A 35 4.01 21.03 -18.78
CA PRO A 35 3.57 21.45 -20.10
C PRO A 35 2.03 21.46 -20.24
N PRO A 36 1.40 22.54 -20.76
CA PRO A 36 -0.05 22.63 -20.91
C PRO A 36 -0.66 21.49 -21.75
N ASN A 37 0.03 21.10 -22.83
CA ASN A 37 -0.37 19.98 -23.69
C ASN A 37 -0.37 18.64 -22.95
N PHE A 38 0.52 18.48 -21.96
CA PHE A 38 0.53 17.29 -21.13
C PHE A 38 -0.65 17.28 -20.16
N ILE A 39 -0.94 18.41 -19.51
CA ILE A 39 -2.03 18.53 -18.54
C ILE A 39 -3.39 18.26 -19.22
N THR A 40 -3.65 18.95 -20.32
CA THR A 40 -4.88 18.77 -21.14
C THR A 40 -5.05 17.33 -21.58
N LYS A 41 -3.99 16.67 -22.09
CA LYS A 41 -4.03 15.26 -22.47
C LYS A 41 -4.38 14.34 -21.30
N GLN A 42 -3.85 14.59 -20.10
CA GLN A 42 -4.17 13.78 -18.91
C GLN A 42 -5.60 14.03 -18.42
N PHE A 43 -6.09 15.26 -18.50
CA PHE A 43 -7.46 15.62 -18.11
C PHE A 43 -8.45 14.99 -19.08
N HIS A 44 -8.24 15.12 -20.40
CA HIS A 44 -9.05 14.46 -21.42
C HIS A 44 -9.05 12.95 -21.25
N ARG A 45 -7.90 12.35 -20.95
CA ARG A 45 -7.79 10.91 -20.69
C ARG A 45 -8.66 10.50 -19.50
N PHE A 46 -8.70 11.29 -18.43
CA PHE A 46 -9.56 11.05 -17.27
C PHE A 46 -11.04 11.03 -17.64
N PHE A 47 -11.54 12.08 -18.29
CA PHE A 47 -12.95 12.16 -18.65
C PHE A 47 -13.36 11.12 -19.70
N ARG A 48 -12.47 10.81 -20.66
CA ARG A 48 -12.72 9.79 -21.67
C ARG A 48 -12.80 8.38 -21.09
N LEU A 49 -11.90 8.02 -20.16
CA LEU A 49 -11.87 6.67 -19.56
C LEU A 49 -13.06 6.42 -18.62
N ASN A 50 -13.63 7.47 -18.04
CA ASN A 50 -14.78 7.37 -17.14
C ASN A 50 -16.11 7.79 -17.80
N SER A 51 -16.15 7.88 -19.13
CA SER A 51 -17.34 8.27 -19.91
C SER A 51 -18.01 9.58 -19.43
N ALA A 52 -17.22 10.52 -18.90
CA ALA A 52 -17.71 11.74 -18.26
C ALA A 52 -17.25 13.01 -19.00
N MET A 53 -17.05 12.92 -20.31
CA MET A 53 -16.77 14.09 -21.15
C MET A 53 -17.75 15.26 -20.97
N PRO A 54 -19.07 15.04 -20.78
CA PRO A 54 -20.02 16.14 -20.53
C PRO A 54 -19.75 16.96 -19.27
N VAL A 55 -19.09 16.38 -18.26
CA VAL A 55 -18.70 17.11 -17.03
C VAL A 55 -17.63 18.16 -17.34
N LEU A 56 -16.78 17.91 -18.33
CA LEU A 56 -15.73 18.84 -18.74
C LEU A 56 -16.30 20.06 -19.47
N THR A 57 -17.34 19.87 -20.29
CA THR A 57 -17.89 20.87 -21.22
C THR A 57 -19.11 21.61 -20.67
N GLU A 58 -20.00 20.91 -19.96
CA GLU A 58 -21.34 21.40 -19.61
C GLU A 58 -21.63 21.39 -18.11
N LEU A 59 -20.69 20.92 -17.26
CA LEU A 59 -20.89 20.79 -15.81
C LEU A 59 -22.17 20.02 -15.46
N ASN A 60 -22.46 18.96 -16.23
CA ASN A 60 -23.64 18.15 -16.03
C ASN A 60 -23.56 17.37 -14.70
N GLU A 61 -24.43 17.72 -13.75
CA GLU A 61 -24.47 17.15 -12.39
C GLU A 61 -24.82 15.66 -12.42
N ASP A 62 -25.75 15.23 -13.26
CA ASP A 62 -26.20 13.82 -13.33
C ASP A 62 -25.05 12.90 -13.78
N VAL A 63 -24.32 13.34 -14.81
CA VAL A 63 -23.15 12.61 -15.31
C VAL A 63 -22.03 12.60 -14.27
N TYR A 64 -21.87 13.71 -13.53
CA TYR A 64 -20.89 13.79 -12.45
C TYR A 64 -21.23 12.84 -11.29
N HIS A 65 -22.49 12.80 -10.85
CA HIS A 65 -22.93 11.88 -9.81
C HIS A 65 -22.72 10.42 -10.21
N HIS A 66 -23.00 10.07 -11.47
CA HIS A 66 -22.73 8.73 -11.97
C HIS A 66 -21.23 8.39 -11.91
N LEU A 67 -20.37 9.32 -12.32
CA LEU A 67 -18.91 9.16 -12.21
C LEU A 67 -18.47 9.04 -10.74
N HIS A 68 -18.98 9.90 -9.85
CA HIS A 68 -18.65 9.91 -8.43
C HIS A 68 -19.00 8.58 -7.77
N GLN A 69 -20.23 8.09 -7.98
CA GLN A 69 -20.67 6.80 -7.46
C GLN A 69 -19.83 5.64 -7.99
N THR A 70 -19.53 5.64 -9.29
CA THR A 70 -18.67 4.62 -9.92
C THR A 70 -17.27 4.62 -9.29
N LEU A 71 -16.69 5.80 -9.06
CA LEU A 71 -15.34 5.93 -8.49
C LEU A 71 -15.28 5.61 -7.00
N LEU A 72 -16.35 5.83 -6.24
CA LEU A 72 -16.46 5.42 -4.83
C LEU A 72 -16.49 3.90 -4.68
N GLN A 73 -17.18 3.21 -5.59
CA GLN A 73 -17.27 1.74 -5.58
C GLN A 73 -16.00 1.07 -6.11
N GLN A 74 -15.16 1.78 -6.87
CA GLN A 74 -13.90 1.24 -7.36
C GLN A 74 -12.85 1.12 -6.24
N PRO A 75 -12.32 -0.08 -5.99
CA PRO A 75 -11.31 -0.25 -4.95
C PRO A 75 -10.03 0.51 -5.30
N THR A 76 -9.49 1.25 -4.35
CA THR A 76 -8.19 1.94 -4.49
C THR A 76 -7.09 0.94 -4.84
N ARG A 77 -5.97 1.40 -5.41
CA ARG A 77 -4.79 0.52 -5.63
C ARG A 77 -4.33 -0.15 -4.31
N ARG A 78 -4.51 0.53 -3.18
CA ARG A 78 -4.20 0.00 -1.84
C ARG A 78 -5.20 -1.05 -1.40
N GLU A 79 -6.49 -0.82 -1.61
CA GLU A 79 -7.55 -1.82 -1.38
C GLU A 79 -7.39 -3.01 -2.30
N LYS A 80 -7.11 -2.84 -3.60
CA LYS A 80 -6.80 -3.95 -4.52
C LYS A 80 -5.60 -4.76 -4.03
N LYS A 81 -4.56 -4.11 -3.52
CA LYS A 81 -3.43 -4.81 -2.89
C LYS A 81 -3.87 -5.56 -1.63
N LEU A 82 -4.70 -4.96 -0.77
CA LEU A 82 -5.22 -5.63 0.43
C LEU A 82 -6.15 -6.80 0.09
N ILE A 83 -7.08 -6.63 -0.84
CA ILE A 83 -7.99 -7.66 -1.35
C ILE A 83 -7.18 -8.80 -1.98
N ASN A 84 -6.15 -8.49 -2.78
CA ASN A 84 -5.26 -9.50 -3.32
C ASN A 84 -4.47 -10.19 -2.20
N VAL A 85 -3.96 -9.47 -1.19
CA VAL A 85 -3.28 -10.08 -0.04
C VAL A 85 -4.24 -10.96 0.78
N MET A 86 -5.50 -10.55 0.96
CA MET A 86 -6.53 -11.31 1.67
C MET A 86 -6.96 -12.56 0.89
N HIS A 87 -7.10 -12.47 -0.44
CA HIS A 87 -7.40 -13.64 -1.28
C HIS A 87 -6.19 -14.57 -1.47
N ASP A 88 -4.98 -14.01 -1.65
CA ASP A 88 -3.74 -14.78 -1.78
C ASP A 88 -3.34 -15.46 -0.46
N SER A 89 -3.76 -14.94 0.69
CA SER A 89 -3.51 -15.60 1.98
C SER A 89 -4.19 -16.98 2.13
N ILE A 90 -5.17 -17.30 1.27
CA ILE A 90 -5.77 -18.64 1.21
C ILE A 90 -5.02 -19.56 0.22
N ILE A 91 -4.35 -19.02 -0.81
CA ILE A 91 -3.86 -19.83 -1.94
C ILE A 91 -2.32 -19.82 -2.08
N LYS A 92 -1.61 -18.72 -1.83
CA LYS A 92 -0.13 -18.66 -1.90
C LYS A 92 0.47 -17.54 -1.00
N PRO A 93 1.03 -17.86 0.18
CA PRO A 93 1.80 -16.88 0.92
C PRO A 93 3.10 -16.55 0.15
N PHE A 94 3.30 -15.29 -0.22
CA PHE A 94 4.55 -14.80 -0.79
C PHE A 94 5.59 -14.53 0.31
N VAL A 95 5.74 -15.47 1.24
CA VAL A 95 6.82 -15.53 2.22
C VAL A 95 7.13 -17.00 2.41
N LEU A 96 8.37 -17.40 2.17
CA LEU A 96 8.90 -18.69 2.55
C LEU A 96 8.70 -18.87 4.07
N GLN A 97 7.67 -19.61 4.48
CA GLN A 97 7.56 -20.11 5.85
C GLN A 97 7.11 -21.57 5.84
N PRO A 98 7.96 -22.51 6.26
CA PRO A 98 7.52 -23.84 6.66
C PRO A 98 6.96 -23.73 8.07
N LYS A 99 5.71 -23.30 8.23
CA LYS A 99 4.89 -23.61 9.41
C LYS A 99 3.45 -23.18 9.17
N ILE A 100 2.56 -24.11 9.48
CA ILE A 100 1.10 -24.00 9.37
C ILE A 100 0.65 -22.69 10.02
N TRP A 101 -0.11 -21.88 9.27
CA TRP A 101 -0.70 -20.63 9.76
C TRP A 101 -1.59 -20.94 10.97
N ASN A 102 -1.09 -20.67 12.18
CA ASN A 102 -1.95 -20.63 13.35
C ASN A 102 -2.63 -19.26 13.38
N LYS A 103 -3.96 -19.25 13.22
CA LYS A 103 -4.77 -18.01 13.25
C LYS A 103 -4.69 -17.28 14.58
N GLU A 104 -4.19 -17.94 15.62
CA GLU A 104 -3.97 -17.39 16.96
C GLU A 104 -2.65 -16.62 17.07
N ILE A 105 -1.78 -16.64 16.06
CA ILE A 105 -0.44 -16.04 16.12
C ILE A 105 -0.24 -15.01 15.01
N MET A 106 0.02 -13.77 15.40
CA MET A 106 0.42 -12.68 14.53
C MET A 106 1.95 -12.56 14.47
N TYR A 107 2.50 -12.35 13.27
CA TYR A 107 3.94 -12.24 13.03
C TYR A 107 4.35 -10.87 12.45
N PRO A 108 4.47 -9.81 13.26
CA PRO A 108 4.93 -8.52 12.79
C PRO A 108 6.42 -8.60 12.43
N CYS A 109 6.76 -8.12 11.24
CA CYS A 109 8.13 -8.05 10.76
C CYS A 109 8.74 -6.69 11.11
N TYR A 110 9.97 -6.67 11.63
CA TYR A 110 10.71 -5.43 11.90
C TYR A 110 12.12 -5.47 11.28
N LEU A 111 12.65 -4.32 10.86
CA LEU A 111 14.04 -4.26 10.38
C LEU A 111 14.98 -4.43 11.58
N TYR A 112 15.76 -5.51 11.58
CA TYR A 112 16.72 -5.74 12.65
C TYR A 112 17.94 -4.84 12.46
N ASP A 113 18.15 -3.95 13.42
CA ASP A 113 19.38 -3.17 13.56
C ASP A 113 20.04 -3.56 14.89
N ALA A 114 21.23 -4.17 14.79
CA ALA A 114 21.99 -4.68 15.94
C ALA A 114 22.29 -3.59 16.99
N SER A 115 22.32 -2.32 16.59
CA SER A 115 22.67 -1.21 17.47
C SER A 115 21.48 -0.60 18.23
N LEU A 116 20.26 -0.68 17.67
CA LEU A 116 19.08 0.04 18.17
C LEU A 116 17.95 -0.86 18.70
N THR A 117 17.96 -2.16 18.41
CA THR A 117 16.78 -3.02 18.60
C THR A 117 16.85 -4.09 19.69
N SER A 118 17.90 -4.11 20.53
CA SER A 118 18.04 -5.14 21.59
C SER A 118 16.87 -5.18 22.57
N ASN A 119 16.26 -4.02 22.87
CA ASN A 119 15.12 -3.90 23.78
C ASN A 119 13.76 -3.76 23.07
N LEU A 120 13.75 -3.70 21.74
CA LEU A 120 12.54 -3.51 20.95
C LEU A 120 11.50 -4.60 21.21
N PRO A 121 11.85 -5.90 21.31
CA PRO A 121 10.85 -6.92 21.59
C PRO A 121 10.11 -6.69 22.90
N ASN A 122 10.84 -6.36 23.96
CA ASN A 122 10.27 -6.13 25.28
C ASN A 122 9.39 -4.87 25.31
N GLN A 123 9.80 -3.79 24.65
CA GLN A 123 8.99 -2.57 24.54
C GLN A 123 7.73 -2.80 23.72
N PHE A 124 7.86 -3.52 22.59
CA PHE A 124 6.74 -3.87 21.75
C PHE A 124 5.72 -4.73 22.49
N TYR A 125 6.13 -5.75 23.24
CA TYR A 125 5.19 -6.56 24.03
C TYR A 125 4.43 -5.72 25.07
N LYS A 126 5.12 -4.80 25.75
CA LYS A 126 4.47 -3.86 26.68
C LYS A 126 3.45 -2.98 25.96
N TRP A 127 3.81 -2.39 24.83
CA TRP A 127 2.88 -1.58 24.03
C TRP A 127 1.71 -2.41 23.51
N TRP A 128 1.96 -3.63 23.04
CA TRP A 128 0.93 -4.54 22.57
C TRP A 128 -0.10 -4.82 23.66
N GLN A 129 0.34 -5.22 24.86
CA GLN A 129 -0.55 -5.50 25.99
C GLN A 129 -1.28 -4.24 26.48
N THR A 130 -0.62 -3.08 26.43
CA THR A 130 -1.18 -1.82 26.95
C THR A 130 -2.24 -1.23 26.03
N TYR A 131 -2.01 -1.26 24.71
CA TYR A 131 -2.84 -0.53 23.75
C TYR A 131 -3.71 -1.40 22.84
N TYR A 132 -3.33 -2.68 22.64
CA TYR A 132 -3.97 -3.53 21.64
C TYR A 132 -4.58 -4.80 22.23
N ALA A 133 -3.92 -5.48 23.17
CA ALA A 133 -4.38 -6.72 23.80
C ALA A 133 -4.71 -6.53 25.29
N PHE A 134 -5.40 -5.43 25.61
CA PHE A 134 -5.95 -5.20 26.95
C PHE A 134 -7.18 -6.10 27.19
N PRO A 135 -7.56 -6.36 28.46
CA PRO A 135 -8.71 -7.20 28.78
C PRO A 135 -10.01 -6.68 28.12
N GLY A 136 -10.69 -7.55 27.37
CA GLY A 136 -11.89 -7.20 26.59
C GLY A 136 -11.60 -6.71 25.16
N SER A 137 -10.33 -6.62 24.76
CA SER A 137 -9.96 -6.37 23.37
C SER A 137 -10.29 -7.58 22.49
N PRO A 138 -10.76 -7.38 21.24
CA PRO A 138 -10.89 -8.47 20.26
C PRO A 138 -9.54 -9.15 19.93
N LEU A 139 -8.42 -8.53 20.31
CA LEU A 139 -7.06 -9.03 20.07
C LEU A 139 -6.42 -9.65 21.33
N GLU A 140 -7.14 -9.74 22.45
CA GLU A 140 -6.63 -10.29 23.73
C GLU A 140 -6.06 -11.71 23.58
N HIS A 141 -6.68 -12.53 22.73
CA HIS A 141 -6.32 -13.94 22.51
C HIS A 141 -5.22 -14.12 21.44
N ILE A 142 -4.81 -13.05 20.76
CA ILE A 142 -3.84 -13.13 19.67
C ILE A 142 -2.44 -13.06 20.27
N LYS A 143 -1.69 -14.15 20.11
CA LYS A 143 -0.26 -14.21 20.44
C LYS A 143 0.52 -13.45 19.38
N VAL A 144 1.52 -12.68 19.79
CA VAL A 144 2.39 -11.96 18.86
C VAL A 144 3.80 -12.50 18.92
N MET A 145 4.41 -12.75 17.77
CA MET A 145 5.80 -13.17 17.64
C MET A 145 6.51 -12.25 16.66
N LEU A 146 7.43 -11.43 17.15
CA LEU A 146 8.21 -10.55 16.29
C LEU A 146 9.21 -11.34 15.47
N VAL A 147 9.26 -11.04 14.17
CA VAL A 147 10.21 -11.65 13.23
C VAL A 147 11.11 -10.56 12.69
N ALA A 148 12.42 -10.76 12.80
CA ALA A 148 13.40 -9.88 12.17
C ALA A 148 13.29 -10.04 10.65
N ASN A 149 13.08 -8.93 9.94
CA ASN A 149 13.23 -8.83 8.51
C ASN A 149 14.74 -8.75 8.22
N THR A 150 15.39 -9.91 8.19
CA THR A 150 16.77 -10.03 7.74
C THR A 150 16.80 -9.74 6.24
N HIS A 151 17.77 -8.95 5.76
CA HIS A 151 17.97 -8.81 4.32
C HIS A 151 18.08 -10.19 3.69
N ARG A 152 17.57 -10.35 2.46
CA ARG A 152 17.40 -11.60 1.68
C ARG A 152 18.67 -12.44 1.44
N THR A 153 19.76 -12.25 2.17
CA THR A 153 21.11 -12.65 1.80
C THR A 153 21.75 -13.71 2.69
N LEU A 154 21.10 -14.21 3.75
CA LEU A 154 21.64 -15.35 4.54
C LEU A 154 20.68 -16.54 4.62
N GLU A 155 19.42 -16.32 4.98
CA GLU A 155 18.43 -17.41 5.05
C GLU A 155 18.23 -18.08 3.68
N SER A 156 18.27 -17.31 2.59
CA SER A 156 18.20 -17.85 1.22
C SER A 156 19.39 -18.75 0.86
N PHE A 157 20.58 -18.49 1.42
CA PHE A 157 21.78 -19.30 1.22
C PHE A 157 21.76 -20.60 2.04
N PHE A 158 21.16 -20.59 3.23
CA PHE A 158 21.07 -21.79 4.07
C PHE A 158 19.88 -22.70 3.74
N ILE A 159 18.81 -22.16 3.15
CA ILE A 159 17.59 -22.93 2.85
C ILE A 159 17.66 -23.67 1.50
N HIS A 160 18.51 -23.25 0.56
CA HIS A 160 18.57 -23.87 -0.77
C HIS A 160 20.01 -24.22 -1.22
N LYS A 161 20.32 -25.52 -1.07
CA LYS A 161 21.53 -26.25 -1.52
C LYS A 161 22.79 -26.01 -0.70
N LYS A 162 23.58 -27.09 -0.55
CA LYS A 162 24.95 -27.06 -0.03
C LYS A 162 25.69 -25.89 -0.73
N PRO A 163 26.25 -24.92 0.01
CA PRO A 163 26.95 -23.81 -0.61
C PRO A 163 28.07 -24.34 -1.51
N PRO A 164 28.35 -23.68 -2.66
CA PRO A 164 29.41 -24.11 -3.56
C PRO A 164 30.74 -24.17 -2.79
N CYS A 165 31.56 -25.18 -3.08
CA CYS A 165 32.81 -25.45 -2.34
C CYS A 165 33.72 -24.21 -2.29
N GLU A 166 33.70 -23.40 -3.34
CA GLU A 166 34.44 -22.15 -3.51
C GLU A 166 34.16 -21.10 -2.42
N LEU A 167 32.95 -21.09 -1.85
CA LEU A 167 32.56 -20.21 -0.74
C LEU A 167 33.11 -20.71 0.60
N LEU A 168 33.40 -22.00 0.73
CA LEU A 168 33.95 -22.64 1.93
C LEU A 168 35.48 -22.69 1.91
N THR A 169 36.09 -22.60 0.72
CA THR A 169 37.56 -22.67 0.54
C THR A 169 38.22 -21.31 0.35
N LYS A 170 37.46 -20.21 0.17
CA LYS A 170 38.02 -18.86 0.28
C LYS A 170 38.23 -18.48 1.74
N MET A 171 39.13 -19.19 2.41
CA MET A 171 39.91 -18.58 3.47
C MET A 171 41.13 -17.93 2.80
N GLU A 172 41.17 -16.61 2.91
CA GLU A 172 42.35 -15.74 2.90
C GLU A 172 43.55 -16.22 2.06
N THR A 173 43.74 -15.58 0.92
CA THR A 173 45.11 -15.25 0.51
C THR A 173 45.19 -13.76 0.18
N ILE A 174 45.87 -13.07 1.10
CA ILE A 174 46.42 -11.70 1.07
C ILE A 174 45.44 -10.58 1.41
#